data_AF-A0A6A6TUK9-F1
#
_entry.id   AF-A0A6A6TUK9-F1
#
_cell.length_a   1.000
_cell.length_b   1.000
_cell.length_c   1.000
_cell.angle_alpha   90.00
_cell.angle_beta   90.00
_cell.angle_gamma   90.00
#
_symmetry.space_group_name_H-M   'P 1'
#
loop_
_entity.id
_entity.type
_entity.pdbx_description
1 polymer ?
#
loop_
_entity_poly.entity_id
_entity_poly.type
_entity_poly.pdbx_seq_one_letter_code
_entity_poly.pdbx_strand_id
1 'polypeptide(L)'
;MARRPCSITITSDDSTILCADKFGDVYALPLLQPPQDDQTTVEAEDDEATRQREFVPAASLLTVHSGRNRKVLEDQLKQASKGQKKTREPLKFKHDLLLGHVSMLTDIAYANVNDRGYILTADRDEHIRVSREPPQAHIIEGFCYGHEAFVNKLCLVSPGLLVSGGGDDHLFVWDWLNCKLVEKLCIRDAVLKYLKEKQLSHPKLLGGEEALRVAVSGIWKVPLLQSD
;
A
#
# COMPACT_ATOMS: atom_id res chain seq x y z
N MET A 1 -11.18 6.01 -12.06
CA MET A 1 -10.67 4.65 -11.77
C MET A 1 -11.13 4.36 -10.35
N ALA A 2 -12.03 3.40 -10.15
CA ALA A 2 -12.54 3.06 -8.81
C ALA A 2 -11.37 2.75 -7.86
N ARG A 3 -11.56 2.96 -6.54
CA ARG A 3 -10.64 2.46 -5.51
C ARG A 3 -10.41 0.97 -5.80
N ARG A 4 -9.16 0.56 -6.02
CA ARG A 4 -8.80 -0.80 -6.43
C ARG A 4 -8.14 -1.47 -5.24
N PRO A 5 -8.87 -2.28 -4.45
CA PRO A 5 -8.27 -3.05 -3.37
C PRO A 5 -7.08 -3.85 -3.89
N CYS A 6 -5.99 -3.85 -3.13
CA CYS A 6 -4.77 -4.57 -3.45
C CYS A 6 -4.37 -5.57 -2.36
N SER A 7 -4.66 -5.26 -1.10
CA SER A 7 -4.44 -6.17 0.03
C SER A 7 -5.48 -5.90 1.13
N ILE A 8 -5.80 -6.94 1.92
CA ILE A 8 -6.74 -6.87 3.04
C ILE A 8 -6.19 -7.62 4.24
N THR A 9 -6.54 -7.18 5.44
CA THR A 9 -6.30 -7.92 6.70
C THR A 9 -7.46 -7.65 7.66
N ILE A 10 -7.50 -8.38 8.78
CA ILE A 10 -8.49 -8.21 9.84
C ILE A 10 -7.76 -7.78 11.12
N THR A 11 -8.41 -6.99 11.96
CA THR A 11 -7.96 -6.65 13.31
C THR A 11 -7.98 -7.86 14.25
N SER A 12 -7.22 -7.83 15.35
CA SER A 12 -7.12 -8.97 16.28
C SER A 12 -8.41 -9.35 17.00
N ASP A 13 -9.39 -8.44 17.03
CA ASP A 13 -10.72 -8.64 17.62
C ASP A 13 -11.76 -9.14 16.59
N ASP A 14 -11.33 -9.44 15.36
CA ASP A 14 -12.18 -9.86 14.24
C ASP A 14 -13.36 -8.93 13.94
N SER A 15 -13.28 -7.65 14.32
CA SER A 15 -14.39 -6.70 14.14
C SER A 15 -14.27 -5.90 12.85
N THR A 16 -13.04 -5.64 12.38
CA THR A 16 -12.74 -4.65 11.36
C THR A 16 -11.85 -5.22 10.26
N ILE A 17 -12.29 -5.07 9.01
CA ILE A 17 -11.48 -5.32 7.82
C ILE A 17 -10.67 -4.05 7.53
N LEU A 18 -9.36 -4.20 7.41
CA LEU A 18 -8.47 -3.19 6.88
C LEU A 18 -8.23 -3.46 5.40
N CYS A 19 -8.57 -2.51 4.53
CA CYS A 19 -8.48 -2.64 3.08
C CYS A 19 -7.54 -1.58 2.51
N ALA A 20 -6.43 -2.03 1.93
CA ALA A 20 -5.47 -1.18 1.24
C ALA A 20 -5.82 -1.10 -0.25
N ASP A 21 -5.71 0.10 -0.82
CA ASP A 21 -5.95 0.34 -2.24
C ASP A 21 -4.68 0.67 -3.03
N LYS A 22 -4.76 0.49 -4.35
CA LYS A 22 -3.64 0.72 -5.28
C LYS A 22 -3.21 2.20 -5.40
N PHE A 23 -3.95 3.14 -4.81
CA PHE A 23 -3.66 4.57 -4.83
C PHE A 23 -3.01 5.05 -3.53
N GLY A 24 -2.79 4.15 -2.57
CA GLY A 24 -2.09 4.47 -1.33
C GLY A 24 -3.00 4.51 -0.11
N ASP A 25 -4.31 4.32 -0.26
CA ASP A 25 -5.25 4.57 0.83
C ASP A 25 -5.55 3.31 1.67
N VAL A 26 -5.52 3.54 2.98
CA VAL A 26 -6.02 2.80 4.15
C VAL A 26 -7.53 2.86 4.46
N TYR A 27 -8.39 1.86 4.25
CA TYR A 27 -9.77 1.90 4.76
C TYR A 27 -10.03 0.93 5.90
N ALA A 28 -10.80 1.36 6.90
CA ALA A 28 -11.49 0.46 7.84
C ALA A 28 -12.92 0.21 7.34
N LEU A 29 -13.33 -1.05 7.35
CA LEU A 29 -14.70 -1.48 7.08
C LEU A 29 -15.13 -2.43 8.20
N PRO A 30 -16.38 -2.37 8.69
CA PRO A 30 -16.85 -3.35 9.66
C PRO A 30 -16.95 -4.73 9.00
N LEU A 31 -16.47 -5.78 9.67
CA LEU A 31 -16.56 -7.16 9.16
C LEU A 31 -18.02 -7.62 9.06
N LEU A 32 -18.81 -7.28 10.09
CA LEU A 32 -20.25 -7.52 10.13
C LEU A 32 -20.99 -6.21 9.96
N GLN A 33 -22.04 -6.19 9.13
CA GLN A 33 -22.87 -5.01 8.98
C GLN A 33 -23.52 -4.68 10.33
N PRO A 34 -23.42 -3.43 10.81
CA PRO A 34 -24.17 -3.03 11.98
C PRO A 34 -25.68 -3.16 11.69
N PRO A 35 -26.52 -3.38 12.72
CA PRO A 35 -27.98 -3.40 12.56
C PRO A 35 -28.48 -2.16 11.82
N GLN A 36 -29.61 -2.28 11.11
CA GLN A 36 -30.14 -1.24 10.21
C GLN A 36 -30.32 0.15 10.88
N ASP A 37 -30.45 0.21 12.20
CA ASP A 37 -30.59 1.45 12.96
C ASP A 37 -29.32 2.33 12.99
N ASP A 38 -28.17 1.76 12.62
CA ASP A 38 -26.86 2.44 12.53
C ASP A 38 -26.43 2.68 11.08
N GLN A 39 -27.35 2.51 10.12
CA GLN A 39 -27.18 3.02 8.76
C GLN A 39 -27.20 4.54 8.82
N THR A 40 -26.09 5.15 9.21
CA THR A 40 -25.71 6.40 8.59
C THR A 40 -25.61 6.09 7.12
N THR A 41 -26.69 6.38 6.39
CA THR A 41 -26.55 6.77 5.01
C THR A 41 -25.39 7.75 5.03
N VAL A 42 -24.27 7.37 4.43
CA VAL A 42 -23.32 8.36 3.98
C VAL A 42 -24.07 9.05 2.85
N GLU A 43 -25.03 9.91 3.24
CA GLU A 43 -25.43 11.02 2.43
C GLU A 43 -24.08 11.64 2.11
N ALA A 44 -23.65 11.47 0.85
CA ALA A 44 -22.66 12.37 0.34
C ALA A 44 -23.22 13.74 0.75
N GLU A 45 -22.52 14.44 1.63
CA GLU A 45 -22.70 15.88 1.72
C GLU A 45 -22.45 16.34 0.29
N ASP A 46 -23.53 16.41 -0.48
CA ASP A 46 -23.62 17.23 -1.66
C ASP A 46 -23.38 18.60 -1.07
N ASP A 47 -22.12 18.99 -1.09
CA ASP A 47 -21.64 20.32 -0.82
C ASP A 47 -22.21 21.16 -1.98
N GLU A 48 -23.52 21.42 -1.93
CA GLU A 48 -24.29 22.23 -2.88
C GLU A 48 -23.72 23.65 -2.94
N ALA A 49 -22.85 24.03 -2.00
CA ALA A 49 -22.03 25.24 -2.04
C ALA A 49 -20.98 25.24 -3.17
N THR A 50 -20.72 24.11 -3.82
CA THR A 50 -19.81 24.00 -4.98
C THR A 50 -20.54 24.03 -6.32
N ARG A 51 -21.72 24.67 -6.39
CA ARG A 51 -22.37 25.00 -7.66
C ARG A 51 -21.42 25.86 -8.53
N GLN A 52 -20.80 25.18 -9.49
CA GLN A 52 -20.31 25.69 -10.77
C GLN A 52 -19.60 27.05 -10.72
N ARG A 53 -18.42 27.13 -10.11
CA ARG A 53 -17.45 28.13 -10.60
C ARG A 53 -16.93 27.63 -11.94
N GLU A 54 -17.31 28.32 -13.01
CA GLU A 54 -16.63 28.15 -14.30
C GLU A 54 -15.13 28.26 -14.06
N PHE A 55 -14.36 27.31 -14.60
CA PHE A 55 -12.91 27.32 -14.45
C PHE A 55 -12.36 28.58 -15.13
N VAL A 56 -12.03 29.59 -14.34
CA VAL A 56 -11.33 30.79 -14.82
C VAL A 56 -9.83 30.52 -14.62
N PRO A 57 -9.04 30.34 -15.69
CA PRO A 57 -7.60 30.23 -15.54
C PRO A 57 -7.04 31.50 -14.91
N ALA A 58 -6.08 31.35 -13.98
CA ALA A 58 -5.46 32.48 -13.29
C ALA A 58 -4.66 33.42 -14.23
N ALA A 59 -4.41 33.00 -15.47
CA ALA A 59 -3.67 33.76 -16.47
C ALA A 59 -4.53 34.03 -17.71
N SER A 60 -4.51 35.28 -18.17
CA SER A 60 -5.15 35.70 -19.43
C SER A 60 -4.21 35.49 -20.62
N LEU A 61 -4.76 35.35 -21.83
CA LEU A 61 -3.98 35.33 -23.08
C LEU A 61 -3.13 36.61 -23.26
N LEU A 62 -3.49 37.71 -22.59
CA LEU A 62 -2.78 38.99 -22.65
C LEU A 62 -1.50 39.00 -21.80
N THR A 63 -1.42 38.15 -20.77
CA THR A 63 -0.33 38.12 -19.77
C THR A 63 0.76 37.09 -20.11
N VAL A 64 0.51 36.22 -21.09
CA VAL A 64 1.35 35.07 -21.39
C VAL A 64 2.26 35.36 -22.59
N HIS A 65 3.49 35.79 -22.33
CA HIS A 65 4.44 36.20 -23.38
C HIS A 65 5.36 35.07 -23.90
N SER A 66 5.37 33.89 -23.25
CA SER A 66 6.21 32.77 -23.66
C SER A 66 5.40 31.65 -24.33
N GLY A 67 5.95 31.06 -25.40
CA GLY A 67 5.28 29.99 -26.15
C GLY A 67 4.96 28.75 -25.30
N ARG A 68 5.76 28.46 -24.27
CA ARG A 68 5.54 27.34 -23.33
C ARG A 68 4.34 27.61 -22.43
N ASN A 69 4.21 28.81 -21.89
CA ASN A 69 3.09 29.17 -21.02
C ASN A 69 1.77 29.24 -21.81
N ARG A 70 1.82 29.64 -23.10
CA ARG A 70 0.64 29.65 -23.97
C ARG A 70 0.09 28.25 -24.19
N LYS A 71 0.97 27.27 -24.41
CA LYS A 71 0.59 25.85 -24.54
C LYS A 71 -0.05 25.30 -23.25
N VAL A 72 0.49 25.65 -22.08
CA VAL A 72 -0.08 25.25 -20.79
C VAL A 72 -1.49 25.83 -20.60
N LEU A 73 -1.70 27.10 -20.96
CA LEU A 73 -3.02 27.74 -20.87
C LEU A 73 -4.03 27.10 -21.84
N GLU A 74 -3.62 26.81 -23.08
CA GLU A 74 -4.45 26.09 -24.05
C GLU A 74 -4.83 24.69 -23.55
N ASP A 75 -3.90 23.97 -22.94
CA ASP A 75 -4.14 22.64 -22.39
C ASP A 75 -5.07 22.69 -21.17
N GLN A 76 -4.96 23.73 -20.31
CA GLN A 76 -5.89 23.97 -19.20
C GLN A 76 -7.32 24.26 -19.70
N LEU A 77 -7.46 25.13 -20.70
CA LEU A 77 -8.77 25.45 -21.31
C LEU A 77 -9.40 24.21 -21.98
N LYS A 78 -8.60 23.41 -22.70
CA LYS A 78 -9.04 22.13 -23.29
C LYS A 78 -9.43 21.08 -22.24
N GLN A 79 -8.81 21.09 -21.07
CA GLN A 79 -9.18 20.20 -19.97
C GLN A 79 -10.46 20.67 -19.28
N ALA A 80 -10.63 21.97 -19.09
CA ALA A 80 -11.86 22.55 -18.57
C ALA A 80 -13.07 22.31 -19.51
N SER A 81 -12.87 22.45 -20.83
CA SER A 81 -13.93 22.22 -21.83
C SER A 81 -14.35 20.76 -21.97
N LYS A 82 -13.53 19.80 -21.50
CA LYS A 82 -13.86 18.37 -21.48
C LYS A 82 -14.84 18.00 -20.34
N GLY A 83 -15.28 18.98 -19.55
CA GLY A 83 -16.15 18.81 -18.40
C GLY A 83 -15.40 18.22 -17.20
N GLN A 84 -15.95 18.38 -16.00
CA GLN A 84 -15.47 17.63 -14.84
C GLN A 84 -15.57 16.13 -15.18
N LYS A 85 -14.45 15.41 -15.12
CA LYS A 85 -14.47 13.94 -15.11
C LYS A 85 -15.51 13.52 -14.10
N LYS A 86 -16.55 12.78 -14.52
CA LYS A 86 -17.60 12.22 -13.65
C LYS A 86 -16.98 11.87 -12.31
N THR A 87 -17.35 12.63 -11.29
CA THR A 87 -17.04 12.31 -9.91
C THR A 87 -17.51 10.89 -9.66
N ARG A 88 -16.63 10.13 -9.02
CA ARG A 88 -16.80 8.69 -8.83
C ARG A 88 -18.03 8.50 -7.95
N GLU A 89 -18.88 7.52 -8.27
CA GLU A 89 -19.99 7.17 -7.38
C GLU A 89 -19.45 6.95 -5.95
N PRO A 90 -20.04 7.62 -4.93
CA PRO A 90 -19.60 7.45 -3.56
C PRO A 90 -19.79 5.98 -3.14
N LEU A 91 -18.93 5.51 -2.25
CA LEU A 91 -19.07 4.16 -1.70
C LEU A 91 -20.36 4.09 -0.88
N LYS A 92 -21.24 3.15 -1.24
CA LYS A 92 -22.58 2.99 -0.66
C LYS A 92 -22.59 2.20 0.66
N PHE A 93 -21.44 2.02 1.29
CA PHE A 93 -21.27 1.24 2.51
C PHE A 93 -20.37 1.98 3.50
N LYS A 94 -20.51 1.68 4.79
CA LYS A 94 -19.71 2.27 5.87
C LYS A 94 -18.22 1.95 5.68
N HIS A 95 -17.40 2.99 5.60
CA HIS A 95 -15.96 2.90 5.48
C HIS A 95 -15.31 4.16 6.03
N ASP A 96 -14.19 4.01 6.73
CA ASP A 96 -13.43 5.13 7.27
C ASP A 96 -12.05 5.17 6.63
N LEU A 97 -11.63 6.34 6.15
CA LEU A 97 -10.26 6.55 5.67
C LEU A 97 -9.31 6.69 6.88
N LEU A 98 -8.34 5.79 6.98
CA LEU A 98 -7.41 5.69 8.09
C LEU A 98 -6.08 6.43 7.84
N LEU A 99 -5.45 6.15 6.69
CA LEU A 99 -4.13 6.66 6.33
C LEU A 99 -3.93 6.65 4.80
N GLY A 100 -2.88 7.32 4.32
CA GLY A 100 -2.55 7.42 2.90
C GLY A 100 -1.04 7.37 2.61
N HIS A 101 -0.67 6.68 1.55
CA HIS A 101 0.65 6.68 0.91
C HIS A 101 0.61 7.54 -0.35
N VAL A 102 1.76 8.10 -0.73
CA VAL A 102 1.93 8.73 -2.05
C VAL A 102 2.14 7.66 -3.12
N SER A 103 2.69 6.52 -2.73
CA SER A 103 2.94 5.37 -3.59
C SER A 103 1.82 4.34 -3.56
N MET A 104 1.91 3.40 -4.49
CA MET A 104 1.02 2.24 -4.55
C MET A 104 1.36 1.27 -3.43
N LEU A 105 0.38 1.03 -2.56
CA LEU A 105 0.48 -0.04 -1.57
C LEU A 105 0.52 -1.40 -2.25
N THR A 106 1.32 -2.29 -1.69
CA THR A 106 1.52 -3.66 -2.15
C THR A 106 1.06 -4.67 -1.11
N ASP A 107 1.17 -4.33 0.19
CA ASP A 107 0.69 -5.17 1.26
C ASP A 107 0.30 -4.40 2.52
N ILE A 108 -0.53 -5.04 3.34
CA ILE A 108 -0.93 -4.57 4.66
C ILE A 108 -0.87 -5.72 5.66
N ALA A 109 -0.43 -5.45 6.88
CA ALA A 109 -0.48 -6.37 8.00
C ALA A 109 -0.96 -5.65 9.25
N TYR A 110 -1.68 -6.36 10.12
CA TYR A 110 -2.10 -5.86 11.43
C TYR A 110 -1.40 -6.66 12.53
N ALA A 111 -0.87 -5.96 13.52
CA ALA A 111 -0.23 -6.55 14.68
C ALA A 111 -0.80 -5.95 15.97
N ASN A 112 -1.00 -6.77 16.99
CA ASN A 112 -1.27 -6.30 18.34
C ASN A 112 -0.10 -6.72 19.25
N VAL A 113 0.49 -5.74 19.95
CA VAL A 113 1.59 -5.95 20.89
C VAL A 113 1.30 -5.18 22.18
N ASN A 114 1.26 -5.89 23.32
CA ASN A 114 0.99 -5.31 24.64
C ASN A 114 -0.27 -4.43 24.64
N ASP A 115 -1.38 -4.97 24.13
CA ASP A 115 -2.69 -4.31 24.04
C ASP A 115 -2.68 -3.02 23.18
N ARG A 116 -1.71 -2.89 22.27
CA ARG A 116 -1.65 -1.82 21.27
C ARG A 116 -1.65 -2.40 19.88
N GLY A 117 -2.61 -2.00 19.06
CA GLY A 117 -2.66 -2.34 17.65
C GLY A 117 -1.83 -1.42 16.77
N TYR A 118 -1.30 -1.99 15.70
CA TYR A 118 -0.50 -1.33 14.69
C TYR A 118 -0.91 -1.80 13.30
N ILE A 119 -0.87 -0.87 12.36
CA ILE A 119 -1.04 -1.12 10.93
C ILE A 119 0.33 -0.98 10.27
N LEU A 120 0.78 -2.05 9.64
CA LEU A 120 2.01 -2.06 8.84
C LEU A 120 1.63 -2.06 7.37
N THR A 121 2.19 -1.13 6.60
CA THR A 121 1.94 -1.02 5.16
C THR A 121 3.24 -1.07 4.39
N ALA A 122 3.22 -1.79 3.27
CA ALA A 122 4.32 -1.88 2.31
C ALA A 122 3.94 -1.21 1.00
N ASP A 123 4.89 -0.58 0.33
CA ASP A 123 4.66 0.03 -0.97
C ASP A 123 5.72 -0.27 -2.03
N ARG A 124 5.43 0.23 -3.24
CA ARG A 124 6.27 0.05 -4.41
C ARG A 124 7.58 0.83 -4.35
N ASP A 125 7.64 1.89 -3.55
CA ASP A 125 8.80 2.76 -3.43
C ASP A 125 9.64 2.38 -2.20
N GLU A 126 9.69 1.09 -1.86
CA GLU A 126 10.56 0.49 -0.83
C GLU A 126 10.16 0.76 0.63
N HIS A 127 9.06 1.46 0.89
CA HIS A 127 8.71 1.83 2.26
C HIS A 127 7.91 0.73 2.94
N ILE A 128 8.32 0.41 4.17
CA ILE A 128 7.49 -0.27 5.16
C ILE A 128 7.20 0.75 6.26
N ARG A 129 5.94 1.18 6.38
CA ARG A 129 5.47 2.14 7.38
C ARG A 129 4.80 1.40 8.53
N VAL A 130 5.05 1.87 9.75
CA VAL A 130 4.35 1.43 10.97
C VAL A 130 3.49 2.59 11.47
N SER A 131 2.18 2.39 11.48
CA SER A 131 1.18 3.34 11.99
C SER A 131 0.43 2.73 13.17
N ARG A 132 -0.19 3.56 14.01
CA ARG A 132 -1.10 3.08 15.08
C ARG A 132 -2.39 2.49 14.50
N GLU A 133 -3.15 1.80 15.34
CA GLU A 133 -4.52 1.41 15.02
C GLU A 133 -5.53 2.58 15.07
N PRO A 134 -6.74 2.41 14.51
CA PRO A 134 -7.83 3.37 14.67
C PRO A 134 -8.16 3.61 16.16
N PRO A 135 -8.44 4.85 16.58
CA PRO A 135 -8.70 6.04 15.76
C PRO A 135 -7.44 6.85 15.39
N GLN A 136 -6.24 6.38 15.76
CA GLN A 136 -4.98 7.13 15.60
C GLN A 136 -4.15 6.69 14.40
N ALA A 137 -4.76 6.04 13.39
CA ALA A 137 -4.03 5.46 12.25
C ALA A 137 -3.24 6.47 11.39
N HIS A 138 -3.56 7.76 11.50
CA HIS A 138 -2.79 8.85 10.89
C HIS A 138 -1.43 9.10 11.57
N ILE A 139 -1.22 8.60 12.79
CA ILE A 139 0.03 8.71 13.53
C ILE A 139 0.98 7.61 13.05
N ILE A 140 2.10 8.03 12.49
CA ILE A 140 3.20 7.18 12.07
C ILE A 140 4.16 7.00 13.25
N GLU A 141 4.38 5.76 13.67
CA GLU A 141 5.40 5.41 14.67
C GLU A 141 6.80 5.35 14.07
N GLY A 142 6.90 4.89 12.82
CA GLY A 142 8.17 4.88 12.12
C GLY A 142 8.14 4.16 10.77
N PHE A 143 9.34 3.93 10.23
CA PHE A 143 9.55 3.27 8.96
C PHE A 143 10.73 2.30 9.06
N CYS A 144 10.56 1.10 8.51
CA CYS A 144 11.65 0.15 8.34
C CYS A 144 12.33 0.41 6.97
N TYR A 145 13.47 1.11 7.00
CA TYR A 145 14.25 1.44 5.79
C TYR A 145 15.33 0.39 5.50
N GLY A 146 15.50 0.01 4.23
CA GLY A 146 16.64 -0.81 3.80
C GLY A 146 16.40 -1.68 2.56
N HIS A 147 15.15 -1.82 2.12
CA HIS A 147 14.84 -2.31 0.78
C HIS A 147 15.38 -1.35 -0.28
N GLU A 148 15.81 -1.90 -1.42
CA GLU A 148 16.30 -1.16 -2.60
C GLU A 148 15.44 -1.45 -3.85
N ALA A 149 14.39 -2.25 -3.67
CA ALA A 149 13.33 -2.48 -4.65
C ALA A 149 11.97 -2.59 -3.96
N PHE A 150 10.89 -2.59 -4.75
CA PHE A 150 9.52 -2.68 -4.26
C PHE A 150 9.35 -3.77 -3.20
N VAL A 151 8.65 -3.47 -2.11
CA VAL A 151 8.24 -4.47 -1.12
C VAL A 151 6.96 -5.11 -1.63
N ASN A 152 6.83 -6.43 -1.59
CA ASN A 152 5.63 -7.12 -2.09
C ASN A 152 4.84 -7.82 -0.99
N LYS A 153 5.53 -8.37 0.01
CA LYS A 153 4.90 -9.17 1.07
C LYS A 153 5.47 -8.84 2.44
N LEU A 154 4.57 -8.70 3.41
CA LEU A 154 4.85 -8.60 4.83
C LEU A 154 4.39 -9.88 5.53
N CYS A 155 5.21 -10.42 6.44
CA CYS A 155 4.86 -11.59 7.23
C CYS A 155 5.28 -11.39 8.69
N LEU A 156 4.27 -11.23 9.55
CA LEU A 156 4.48 -11.15 10.99
C LEU A 156 4.80 -12.55 11.54
N VAL A 157 5.99 -12.70 12.12
CA VAL A 157 6.45 -13.99 12.66
C VAL A 157 6.11 -14.11 14.14
N SER A 158 6.35 -13.05 14.90
CA SER A 158 6.05 -12.94 16.34
C SER A 158 5.80 -11.47 16.69
N PRO A 159 5.31 -11.17 17.92
CA PRO A 159 5.28 -9.79 18.40
C PRO A 159 6.65 -9.13 18.22
N GLY A 160 6.69 -7.97 17.55
CA GLY A 160 7.93 -7.25 17.26
C GLY A 160 8.79 -7.75 16.10
N LEU A 161 8.55 -8.95 15.56
CA LEU A 161 9.36 -9.51 14.46
C LEU A 161 8.58 -9.60 13.15
N LEU A 162 9.11 -8.95 12.12
CA LEU A 162 8.53 -8.89 10.78
C LEU A 162 9.54 -9.44 9.78
N VAL A 163 9.09 -10.27 8.86
CA VAL A 163 9.84 -10.63 7.65
C VAL A 163 9.18 -9.96 6.45
N SER A 164 9.97 -9.31 5.62
CA SER A 164 9.51 -8.73 4.36
C SER A 164 10.31 -9.25 3.18
N GLY A 165 9.67 -9.22 2.01
CA GLY A 165 10.26 -9.63 0.75
C GLY A 165 9.62 -8.90 -0.43
N GLY A 166 10.39 -8.75 -1.50
CA GLY A 166 10.02 -7.90 -2.62
C GLY A 166 10.82 -8.19 -3.88
N GLY A 167 11.25 -7.11 -4.55
CA GLY A 167 12.11 -7.17 -5.72
C GLY A 167 13.61 -7.35 -5.42
N ASP A 168 14.00 -7.32 -4.15
CA ASP A 168 15.39 -7.51 -3.72
C ASP A 168 15.83 -8.97 -3.82
N ASP A 169 17.14 -9.17 -3.87
CA ASP A 169 17.78 -10.49 -3.78
C ASP A 169 17.74 -11.08 -2.34
N HIS A 170 17.21 -10.31 -1.38
CA HIS A 170 17.18 -10.65 0.05
C HIS A 170 15.76 -10.64 0.62
N LEU A 171 15.53 -11.51 1.62
CA LEU A 171 14.51 -11.27 2.63
C LEU A 171 15.10 -10.40 3.73
N PHE A 172 14.25 -9.60 4.38
CA PHE A 172 14.65 -8.72 5.46
C PHE A 172 13.90 -9.11 6.73
N VAL A 173 14.63 -9.22 7.82
CA VAL A 173 14.10 -9.50 9.15
C VAL A 173 14.20 -8.22 9.97
N TRP A 174 13.08 -7.77 10.52
CA TRP A 174 12.97 -6.49 11.22
C TRP A 174 12.49 -6.70 12.65
N ASP A 175 13.12 -5.96 13.56
CA ASP A 175 12.47 -5.51 14.78
C ASP A 175 11.64 -4.28 14.41
N TRP A 176 10.37 -4.51 14.03
CA TRP A 176 9.53 -3.47 13.47
C TRP A 176 9.05 -2.47 14.53
N LEU A 177 9.00 -2.87 15.81
CA LEU A 177 8.66 -1.97 16.91
C LEU A 177 9.70 -0.87 17.07
N ASN A 178 10.98 -1.23 16.90
CA ASN A 178 12.10 -0.29 16.96
C ASN A 178 12.55 0.17 15.56
N CYS A 179 11.81 -0.18 14.50
CA CYS A 179 12.13 0.13 13.11
C CYS A 179 13.57 -0.24 12.70
N LYS A 180 14.07 -1.38 13.20
CA LYS A 180 15.48 -1.77 13.06
C LYS A 180 15.60 -3.03 12.21
N LEU A 181 16.52 -2.99 11.23
CA LEU A 181 16.94 -4.17 10.50
C LEU A 181 17.74 -5.11 11.41
N VAL A 182 17.30 -6.35 11.52
CA VAL A 182 17.96 -7.41 12.30
C VAL A 182 18.88 -8.21 11.39
N GLU A 183 18.37 -8.67 10.23
CA GLU A 183 19.11 -9.57 9.34
C GLU A 183 18.64 -9.43 7.88
N LYS A 184 19.55 -9.70 6.93
CA LYS A 184 19.23 -9.90 5.52
C LYS A 184 19.56 -11.34 5.12
N LEU A 185 18.62 -12.04 4.50
CA LEU A 185 18.78 -13.43 4.05
C LEU A 185 18.83 -13.47 2.53
N CYS A 186 19.97 -13.82 1.94
CA CYS A 186 20.14 -13.87 0.47
C CYS A 186 19.36 -15.05 -0.13
N ILE A 187 18.20 -14.77 -0.71
CA ILE A 187 17.35 -15.78 -1.34
C ILE A 187 17.82 -16.12 -2.75
N ARG A 188 18.45 -15.18 -3.46
CA ARG A 188 18.99 -15.42 -4.81
C ARG A 188 20.03 -16.54 -4.78
N ASP A 189 20.97 -16.48 -3.85
CA ASP A 189 22.02 -17.50 -3.71
C ASP A 189 21.44 -18.86 -3.28
N ALA A 190 20.45 -18.86 -2.38
CA ALA A 190 19.77 -20.08 -1.97
C ALA A 190 19.06 -20.76 -3.16
N VAL A 191 18.35 -19.98 -3.99
CA VAL A 191 17.70 -20.47 -5.22
C VAL A 191 18.74 -20.97 -6.22
N LEU A 192 19.81 -20.21 -6.45
CA LEU A 192 20.88 -20.58 -7.37
C LEU A 192 21.55 -21.91 -6.95
N LYS A 193 21.86 -22.06 -5.65
CA LYS A 193 22.39 -23.29 -5.09
C LYS A 193 21.44 -24.46 -5.32
N TYR A 194 20.15 -24.29 -5.04
CA TYR A 194 19.14 -25.32 -5.26
C TYR A 194 19.05 -25.74 -6.74
N LEU A 195 19.02 -24.79 -7.67
CA LEU A 195 18.97 -25.07 -9.11
C LEU A 195 20.18 -25.87 -9.59
N LYS A 196 21.38 -25.54 -9.09
CA LYS A 196 22.63 -26.28 -9.38
C LYS A 196 22.57 -27.71 -8.84
N GLU A 197 22.18 -27.88 -7.58
CA GLU A 197 22.07 -29.20 -6.93
C GLU A 197 21.05 -30.11 -7.63
N LYS A 198 19.97 -29.53 -8.14
CA LYS A 198 18.92 -30.26 -8.88
C LYS A 198 19.17 -30.35 -10.39
N GLN A 199 20.26 -29.78 -10.90
CA GLN A 199 20.62 -29.74 -12.32
C GLN A 199 19.47 -29.21 -13.21
N LEU A 200 18.69 -28.28 -12.67
CA LEU A 200 17.56 -27.68 -13.36
C LEU A 200 18.06 -26.58 -14.30
N SER A 201 17.82 -26.72 -15.60
CA SER A 201 18.12 -25.67 -16.57
C SER A 201 17.11 -24.53 -16.45
N HIS A 202 17.56 -23.35 -16.03
CA HIS A 202 16.73 -22.14 -16.10
C HIS A 202 17.15 -21.32 -17.33
N PRO A 203 16.22 -20.89 -18.22
CA PRO A 203 16.56 -20.18 -19.46
C PRO A 203 17.46 -18.95 -19.25
N LYS A 204 17.28 -18.25 -18.13
CA LYS A 204 18.10 -17.07 -17.78
C LYS A 204 19.51 -17.39 -17.27
N LEU A 205 19.78 -18.61 -16.79
CA LEU A 205 21.12 -19.01 -16.37
C LEU A 205 22.07 -19.27 -17.56
N LEU A 206 21.54 -19.38 -18.78
CA LEU A 206 22.34 -19.41 -20.01
C LEU A 206 23.15 -18.12 -20.22
N GLY A 207 22.66 -17.00 -19.67
CA GLY A 207 23.34 -15.70 -19.69
C GLY A 207 24.33 -15.48 -18.53
N GLY A 208 24.61 -16.50 -17.73
CA GLY A 208 25.43 -16.42 -16.52
C GLY A 208 24.61 -16.25 -15.23
N GLU A 209 25.26 -16.45 -14.09
CA GLU A 209 24.63 -16.41 -12.77
C GLU A 209 24.09 -15.01 -12.41
N GLU A 210 24.72 -13.96 -12.95
CA GLU A 210 24.29 -12.56 -12.80
C GLU A 210 22.97 -12.21 -13.48
N ALA A 211 22.51 -13.04 -14.41
CA ALA A 211 21.21 -12.84 -15.07
C ALA A 211 20.03 -13.39 -14.26
N LEU A 212 20.28 -14.17 -13.20
CA LEU A 212 19.23 -14.69 -12.33
C LEU A 212 18.63 -13.54 -11.52
N ARG A 213 17.33 -13.31 -11.70
CA ARG A 213 16.52 -12.38 -10.89
C ARG A 213 15.52 -13.19 -10.10
N VAL A 214 15.34 -12.82 -8.84
CA VAL A 214 14.32 -13.37 -7.95
C VAL A 214 13.34 -12.27 -7.56
N ALA A 215 12.15 -12.67 -7.15
CA ALA A 215 11.18 -11.79 -6.54
C ALA A 215 10.31 -12.63 -5.59
N VAL A 216 9.96 -12.04 -4.44
CA VAL A 216 9.15 -12.73 -3.44
C VAL A 216 7.67 -12.50 -3.75
N SER A 217 6.97 -13.54 -4.14
CA SER A 217 5.52 -13.49 -4.42
C SER A 217 4.65 -13.71 -3.17
N GLY A 218 5.18 -14.41 -2.17
CA GLY A 218 4.45 -14.84 -0.97
C GLY A 218 5.41 -15.22 0.15
N ILE A 219 4.98 -14.98 1.40
CA ILE A 219 5.65 -15.42 2.62
C ILE A 219 4.56 -15.87 3.58
N TRP A 220 4.71 -17.07 4.15
CA TRP A 220 3.72 -17.62 5.07
C TRP A 220 4.41 -18.15 6.32
N LYS A 221 3.81 -17.87 7.48
CA LYS A 221 4.18 -18.52 8.73
C LYS A 221 3.53 -19.91 8.77
N VAL A 222 4.35 -20.96 8.85
CA VAL A 222 3.86 -22.33 9.00
C VAL A 222 3.90 -22.68 10.49
N PRO A 223 2.77 -23.05 11.11
CA PRO A 223 2.78 -23.55 12.48
C PRO A 223 3.54 -24.88 12.52
N LEU A 224 4.63 -24.93 13.28
CA LEU A 224 5.28 -26.19 13.61
C LEU A 224 4.36 -26.91 14.59
N LEU A 225 3.84 -28.08 14.21
CA LEU A 225 3.27 -29.02 15.16
C LEU A 225 4.37 -29.34 16.17
N GLN A 226 4.22 -28.86 17.40
CA GLN A 226 4.99 -29.40 18.50
C GLN A 226 4.55 -30.86 18.61
N SER A 227 5.43 -31.78 18.25
CA SER A 227 5.27 -33.18 18.62
C SER A 227 5.44 -33.25 20.13
N ASP A 228 4.32 -33.41 20.84
CA ASP A 228 4.30 -33.80 22.25
C ASP A 228 5.08 -35.11 22.47
#